data_AF-Q484J4-F1
#
_entry.id   AF-Q484J4-F1
#
_cell.length_a   1.000
_cell.length_b   1.000
_cell.length_c   1.000
_cell.angle_alpha   90.00
_cell.angle_beta   90.00
_cell.angle_gamma   90.00
#
_symmetry.space_group_name_H-M   'P 1'
#
loop_
_entity.id
_entity.type
_entity.pdbx_description
1 polymer ?
#
loop_
_entity_poly.entity_id
_entity_poly.type
_entity_poly.pdbx_seq_one_letter_code
_entity_poly.pdbx_strand_id
1 'polypeptide(L)'
;MFKKTLTAIGFLILSFTASAGLIDTTNDSFIDQTTGLEWMDFGVNNKDTYDYVASQLDTRDEYEGWRLATKDDVYSLYSNTFLTLTADYISHLDSYGRSTVGDGKNKSVSVLDNLFEKMGYNQVDNQGNAFEIKYATGLFQGDDGLSLFKTYDLVGSFRKSRSHDQVDFYDHMSFDYLSNNTSLVYSTMLVKNKSLATVPEPSTLTIFALGMFGLAARKFKKKN
;
A
#
# COMPACT_ATOMS: atom_id res chain seq x y z
N MET A 1 -39.10 29.64 -40.68
CA MET A 1 -39.44 29.57 -39.24
C MET A 1 -39.23 28.13 -38.79
N PHE A 2 -38.51 27.90 -37.67
CA PHE A 2 -38.30 26.60 -36.97
C PHE A 2 -37.43 25.54 -37.70
N LYS A 3 -36.44 24.87 -37.10
CA LYS A 3 -35.79 24.90 -35.78
C LYS A 3 -34.42 24.21 -35.97
N LYS A 4 -33.31 24.85 -35.58
CA LYS A 4 -31.99 24.21 -35.49
C LYS A 4 -31.95 23.39 -34.19
N THR A 5 -31.89 22.07 -34.27
CA THR A 5 -31.61 21.21 -33.12
C THR A 5 -30.11 21.18 -32.87
N LEU A 6 -29.67 21.96 -31.89
CA LEU A 6 -28.31 21.93 -31.36
C LEU A 6 -28.26 20.80 -30.32
N THR A 7 -27.74 19.63 -30.69
CA THR A 7 -27.47 18.57 -29.70
C THR A 7 -26.15 18.89 -29.01
N ALA A 8 -26.22 19.52 -27.83
CA ALA A 8 -25.08 19.66 -26.95
C ALA A 8 -24.78 18.30 -26.30
N ILE A 9 -23.65 17.69 -26.66
CA ILE A 9 -23.11 16.54 -25.93
C ILE A 9 -22.25 17.10 -24.82
N GLY A 10 -22.77 17.09 -23.59
CA GLY A 10 -22.00 17.43 -22.40
C GLY A 10 -20.88 16.41 -22.18
N PHE A 11 -19.64 16.87 -22.15
CA PHE A 11 -18.51 16.08 -21.68
C PHE A 11 -18.61 15.95 -20.15
N LEU A 12 -18.96 14.76 -19.67
CA LEU A 12 -18.72 14.40 -18.28
C LEU A 12 -17.20 14.18 -18.15
N ILE A 13 -16.48 15.17 -17.63
CA ILE A 13 -15.12 14.95 -17.14
C ILE A 13 -15.29 14.17 -15.84
N LEU A 14 -15.30 12.84 -15.94
CA LEU A 14 -15.07 11.99 -14.79
C LEU A 14 -13.60 12.16 -14.42
N SER A 15 -13.31 13.08 -13.51
CA SER A 15 -12.04 13.09 -12.80
C SER A 15 -11.95 11.77 -12.06
N PHE A 16 -11.25 10.80 -12.64
CA PHE A 16 -10.79 9.65 -11.87
C PHE A 16 -9.80 10.21 -10.87
N THR A 17 -10.25 10.47 -9.64
CA THR A 17 -9.33 10.52 -8.51
C THR A 17 -8.74 9.13 -8.43
N ALA A 18 -7.57 8.92 -9.04
CA ALA A 18 -6.75 7.79 -8.66
C ALA A 18 -6.50 7.98 -7.17
N SER A 19 -7.08 7.10 -6.34
CA SER A 19 -6.61 6.97 -4.96
C SER A 19 -5.13 6.68 -5.08
N ALA A 20 -4.28 7.48 -4.43
CA ALA A 20 -2.85 7.18 -4.41
C ALA A 20 -2.70 5.75 -3.89
N GLY A 21 -2.10 4.90 -4.72
CA GLY A 21 -2.07 3.46 -4.51
C GLY A 21 -0.67 2.96 -4.26
N LEU A 22 -0.58 1.74 -3.76
CA LEU A 22 0.67 0.99 -3.78
C LEU A 22 0.82 0.31 -5.15
N ILE A 23 2.01 0.41 -5.74
CA ILE A 23 2.43 -0.37 -6.90
C ILE A 23 3.38 -1.45 -6.42
N ASP A 24 2.99 -2.70 -6.55
CA ASP A 24 3.89 -3.84 -6.35
C ASP A 24 4.98 -3.87 -7.43
N THR A 25 6.21 -4.15 -7.04
CA THR A 25 7.33 -4.33 -7.97
C THR A 25 7.70 -5.81 -8.06
N THR A 26 8.50 -6.18 -9.06
CA THR A 26 8.96 -7.57 -9.21
C THR A 26 10.14 -7.93 -8.31
N ASN A 27 10.58 -7.04 -7.43
CA ASN A 27 11.86 -7.13 -6.71
C ASN A 27 11.66 -7.14 -5.19
N ASP A 28 10.63 -7.84 -4.71
CA ASP A 28 10.27 -7.94 -3.29
C ASP A 28 10.19 -6.55 -2.63
N SER A 29 9.52 -5.62 -3.31
CA SER A 29 9.32 -4.24 -2.88
C SER A 29 8.07 -3.65 -3.51
N PHE A 30 7.51 -2.61 -2.90
CA PHE A 30 6.39 -1.83 -3.45
C PHE A 30 6.67 -0.33 -3.43
N ILE A 31 5.95 0.43 -4.24
CA ILE A 31 6.08 1.88 -4.34
C ILE A 31 4.82 2.55 -3.80
N ASP A 32 4.99 3.43 -2.82
CA ASP A 32 3.96 4.40 -2.44
C ASP A 32 3.94 5.51 -3.50
N GLN A 33 2.87 5.57 -4.30
CA GLN A 33 2.73 6.58 -5.35
C GLN A 33 2.60 8.02 -4.81
N THR A 34 2.27 8.20 -3.53
CA THR A 34 2.11 9.52 -2.91
C THR A 34 3.47 10.15 -2.63
N THR A 35 4.35 9.39 -1.97
CA THR A 35 5.70 9.87 -1.59
C THR A 35 6.75 9.55 -2.66
N GLY A 36 6.48 8.58 -3.53
CA GLY A 36 7.43 8.03 -4.49
C GLY A 36 8.47 7.12 -3.85
N LEU A 37 8.38 6.84 -2.55
CA LEU A 37 9.30 5.92 -1.86
C LEU A 37 9.03 4.48 -2.29
N GLU A 38 10.12 3.76 -2.54
CA GLU A 38 10.09 2.30 -2.67
C GLU A 38 10.33 1.69 -1.30
N TRP A 39 9.48 0.76 -0.89
CA TRP A 39 9.47 0.08 0.39
C TRP A 39 9.81 -1.38 0.18
N MET A 40 10.72 -1.92 0.98
CA MET A 40 10.99 -3.36 0.96
C MET A 40 9.76 -4.12 1.48
N ASP A 41 9.43 -5.24 0.83
CA ASP A 41 8.31 -6.07 1.27
C ASP A 41 8.57 -6.68 2.65
N PHE A 42 7.49 -6.86 3.41
CA PHE A 42 7.54 -7.64 4.63
C PHE A 42 7.89 -9.09 4.31
N GLY A 43 8.76 -9.67 5.13
CA GLY A 43 9.25 -11.05 4.95
C GLY A 43 10.58 -11.16 4.21
N VAL A 44 11.10 -10.07 3.63
CA VAL A 44 12.40 -10.10 2.92
C VAL A 44 13.58 -10.15 3.90
N ASN A 45 13.54 -9.30 4.92
CA ASN A 45 14.62 -9.15 5.91
C ASN A 45 14.27 -9.70 7.31
N ASN A 46 13.21 -10.51 7.43
CA ASN A 46 12.72 -11.01 8.72
C ASN A 46 13.56 -12.14 9.33
N LYS A 47 14.52 -12.68 8.56
CA LYS A 47 15.54 -13.60 9.07
C LYS A 47 16.57 -12.90 9.97
N ASP A 48 16.67 -11.58 9.84
CA ASP A 48 17.69 -10.76 10.49
C ASP A 48 17.10 -9.89 11.60
N THR A 49 17.94 -9.50 12.56
CA THR A 49 17.54 -8.57 13.61
C THR A 49 17.56 -7.13 13.10
N TYR A 50 16.84 -6.23 13.78
CA TYR A 50 16.90 -4.80 13.47
C TYR A 50 18.33 -4.26 13.55
N ASP A 51 19.06 -4.62 14.61
CA ASP A 51 20.45 -4.17 14.80
C ASP A 51 21.37 -4.67 13.67
N TYR A 52 21.16 -5.90 13.19
CA TYR A 52 21.90 -6.40 12.04
C TYR A 52 21.55 -5.63 10.77
N VAL A 53 20.26 -5.52 10.41
CA VAL A 53 19.82 -4.80 9.21
C VAL A 53 20.34 -3.36 9.20
N ALA A 54 20.23 -2.65 10.34
CA ALA A 54 20.73 -1.28 10.49
C ALA A 54 22.26 -1.17 10.28
N SER A 55 23.01 -2.24 10.58
CA SER A 55 24.46 -2.32 10.37
C SER A 55 24.89 -2.74 8.97
N GLN A 56 23.94 -3.00 8.06
CA GLN A 56 24.18 -3.59 6.73
C GLN A 56 23.67 -2.69 5.59
N LEU A 57 23.63 -1.37 5.82
CA LEU A 57 23.13 -0.38 4.85
C LEU A 57 24.24 0.31 4.04
N ASP A 58 25.50 0.08 4.38
CA ASP A 58 26.65 0.70 3.72
C ASP A 58 26.96 0.05 2.36
N THR A 59 27.87 0.68 1.60
CA THR A 59 28.29 0.19 0.29
C THR A 59 28.91 -1.21 0.40
N ARG A 60 28.41 -2.15 -0.41
CA ARG A 60 28.76 -3.59 -0.46
C ARG A 60 28.19 -4.46 0.66
N ASP A 61 27.32 -3.94 1.51
CA ASP A 61 26.59 -4.76 2.47
C ASP A 61 25.26 -5.28 1.89
N GLU A 62 24.59 -6.17 2.62
CA GLU A 62 23.40 -6.90 2.15
C GLU A 62 22.24 -5.97 1.73
N TYR A 63 22.07 -4.84 2.42
CA TYR A 63 21.00 -3.89 2.17
C TYR A 63 21.49 -2.59 1.53
N GLU A 64 22.59 -2.63 0.76
CA GLU A 64 23.11 -1.48 0.02
C GLU A 64 22.01 -0.75 -0.77
N GLY A 65 21.98 0.58 -0.64
CA GLY A 65 21.05 1.46 -1.35
C GLY A 65 19.71 1.64 -0.65
N TRP A 66 19.39 0.82 0.35
CA TRP A 66 18.28 1.06 1.26
C TRP A 66 18.71 1.99 2.41
N ARG A 67 17.72 2.62 3.05
CA ARG A 67 17.87 3.31 4.33
C ARG A 67 16.79 2.86 5.30
N LEU A 68 17.04 3.02 6.59
CA LEU A 68 15.98 2.90 7.58
C LEU A 68 14.85 3.89 7.25
N ALA A 69 13.61 3.40 7.32
CA ALA A 69 12.45 4.27 7.28
C ALA A 69 12.41 5.13 8.55
N THR A 70 12.17 6.43 8.38
CA THR A 70 11.89 7.31 9.51
C THR A 70 10.45 7.14 9.95
N LYS A 71 10.14 7.53 11.19
CA LYS A 71 8.75 7.61 11.66
C LYS A 71 7.84 8.34 10.67
N ASP A 72 8.30 9.48 10.14
CA ASP A 72 7.51 10.30 9.21
C ASP A 72 7.28 9.58 7.86
N ASP A 73 8.25 8.81 7.36
CA ASP A 73 8.05 7.96 6.18
C ASP A 73 6.94 6.94 6.45
N VAL A 74 7.00 6.23 7.59
CA VAL A 74 6.05 5.17 7.95
C VAL A 74 4.66 5.74 8.19
N TYR A 75 4.56 6.87 8.89
CA TYR A 75 3.28 7.54 9.11
C TYR A 75 2.71 8.12 7.81
N SER A 76 3.55 8.63 6.91
CA SER A 76 3.11 9.08 5.58
C SER A 76 2.56 7.94 4.74
N LEU A 77 3.26 6.80 4.69
CA LEU A 77 2.75 5.58 4.07
C LEU A 77 1.40 5.19 4.70
N TYR A 78 1.33 5.16 6.03
CA TYR A 78 0.13 4.73 6.75
C TYR A 78 -1.07 5.66 6.48
N SER A 79 -0.87 6.97 6.63
CA SER A 79 -1.93 7.98 6.53
C SER A 79 -2.43 8.14 5.09
N ASN A 80 -1.54 8.15 4.11
CA ASN A 80 -1.92 8.29 2.70
C ASN A 80 -2.62 7.03 2.16
N THR A 81 -2.25 5.85 2.67
CA THR A 81 -2.74 4.56 2.16
C THR A 81 -3.99 4.08 2.89
N PHE A 82 -4.04 4.17 4.23
CA PHE A 82 -5.08 3.50 5.02
C PHE A 82 -6.12 4.46 5.60
N LEU A 83 -5.72 5.65 6.05
CA LEU A 83 -6.68 6.62 6.63
C LEU A 83 -7.60 7.25 5.59
N THR A 84 -7.29 7.07 4.30
CA THR A 84 -8.09 7.54 3.16
C THR A 84 -9.13 6.52 2.69
N LEU A 85 -9.08 5.28 3.22
CA LEU A 85 -9.96 4.20 2.82
C LEU A 85 -11.39 4.39 3.35
N THR A 86 -12.33 3.72 2.69
CA THR A 86 -13.69 3.53 3.24
C THR A 86 -13.74 2.18 3.94
N ALA A 87 -13.13 2.10 5.13
CA ALA A 87 -13.09 0.91 5.98
C ALA A 87 -14.24 0.89 7.00
N ASP A 88 -14.58 -0.28 7.55
CA ASP A 88 -15.58 -0.40 8.63
C ASP A 88 -15.21 0.39 9.89
N TYR A 89 -13.91 0.51 10.19
CA TYR A 89 -13.39 1.21 11.35
C TYR A 89 -12.10 1.95 11.02
N ILE A 90 -12.03 3.22 11.41
CA ILE A 90 -10.83 4.06 11.34
C ILE A 90 -10.71 4.80 12.67
N SER A 91 -9.64 4.50 13.42
CA SER A 91 -9.16 5.31 14.52
C SER A 91 -7.96 6.10 14.02
N HIS A 92 -8.08 7.42 14.00
CA HIS A 92 -6.95 8.30 13.73
C HIS A 92 -5.92 8.25 14.86
N LEU A 93 -4.74 8.80 14.59
CA LEU A 93 -3.63 8.88 15.55
C LEU A 93 -4.10 9.56 16.84
N ASP A 94 -4.09 8.81 17.94
CA ASP A 94 -4.46 9.31 19.27
C ASP A 94 -3.31 10.09 19.92
N SER A 95 -3.59 10.70 21.07
CA SER A 95 -2.57 11.45 21.84
C SER A 95 -1.41 10.59 22.36
N TYR A 96 -1.53 9.28 22.26
CA TYR A 96 -0.49 8.34 22.65
C TYR A 96 0.35 7.91 21.46
N GLY A 97 -0.01 8.22 20.20
CA GLY A 97 0.74 7.76 19.03
C GLY A 97 0.26 6.41 18.48
N ARG A 98 -1.04 6.10 18.63
CA ARG A 98 -1.64 4.87 18.11
C ARG A 98 -2.73 5.15 17.09
N SER A 99 -2.78 4.36 16.04
CA SER A 99 -3.80 4.45 15.00
C SER A 99 -4.15 3.06 14.48
N THR A 100 -5.42 2.82 14.18
CA THR A 100 -5.90 1.51 13.72
C THR A 100 -6.92 1.68 12.61
N VAL A 101 -6.79 0.91 11.53
CA VAL A 101 -7.82 0.75 10.50
C VAL A 101 -8.22 -0.71 10.43
N GLY A 102 -9.52 -0.98 10.45
CA GLY A 102 -10.07 -2.34 10.39
C GLY A 102 -11.21 -2.44 9.39
N ASP A 103 -11.24 -3.54 8.62
CA ASP A 103 -12.29 -3.81 7.65
C ASP A 103 -12.54 -5.33 7.49
N GLY A 104 -13.61 -5.70 6.79
CA GLY A 104 -13.81 -7.09 6.37
C GLY A 104 -14.55 -7.96 7.39
N LYS A 105 -14.99 -7.42 8.54
CA LYS A 105 -15.75 -8.20 9.53
C LYS A 105 -17.06 -8.69 8.93
N ASN A 106 -17.31 -9.99 9.01
CA ASN A 106 -18.45 -10.68 8.38
C ASN A 106 -18.53 -10.55 6.84
N LYS A 107 -17.47 -10.11 6.17
CA LYS A 107 -17.38 -10.00 4.71
C LYS A 107 -16.40 -11.03 4.18
N SER A 108 -16.51 -11.37 2.89
CA SER A 108 -15.53 -12.25 2.22
C SER A 108 -14.30 -11.51 1.72
N VAL A 109 -14.38 -10.18 1.60
CA VAL A 109 -13.34 -9.30 1.05
C VAL A 109 -13.23 -8.07 1.94
N SER A 110 -12.01 -7.57 2.09
CA SER A 110 -11.69 -6.30 2.75
C SER A 110 -11.03 -5.34 1.77
N VAL A 111 -11.21 -4.04 2.00
CA VAL A 111 -10.47 -2.99 1.27
C VAL A 111 -8.96 -3.06 1.51
N LEU A 112 -8.53 -3.78 2.55
CA LEU A 112 -7.13 -3.96 2.92
C LEU A 112 -6.45 -5.12 2.18
N ASP A 113 -7.20 -6.11 1.66
CA ASP A 113 -6.65 -7.36 1.11
C ASP A 113 -5.57 -7.08 0.03
N ASN A 114 -5.92 -6.29 -0.99
CA ASN A 114 -5.00 -5.93 -2.08
C ASN A 114 -3.84 -5.01 -1.64
N LEU A 115 -3.96 -4.32 -0.52
CA LEU A 115 -2.85 -3.52 0.01
C LEU A 115 -1.86 -4.44 0.70
N PHE A 116 -2.35 -5.35 1.54
CA PHE A 116 -1.52 -6.32 2.25
C PHE A 116 -0.80 -7.27 1.30
N GLU A 117 -1.46 -7.73 0.24
CA GLU A 117 -0.81 -8.57 -0.78
C GLU A 117 0.40 -7.89 -1.42
N LYS A 118 0.33 -6.59 -1.68
CA LYS A 118 1.44 -5.81 -2.27
C LYS A 118 2.55 -5.48 -1.28
N MET A 119 2.25 -5.41 0.01
CA MET A 119 3.24 -5.11 1.04
C MET A 119 4.02 -6.35 1.46
N GLY A 120 3.53 -7.54 1.10
CA GLY A 120 4.07 -8.81 1.57
C GLY A 120 3.69 -9.11 3.02
N TYR A 121 4.21 -10.24 3.51
CA TYR A 121 3.91 -10.77 4.84
C TYR A 121 5.16 -11.37 5.47
N ASN A 122 5.33 -11.16 6.77
CA ASN A 122 6.37 -11.80 7.56
C ASN A 122 6.09 -13.30 7.76
N GLN A 123 4.84 -13.66 8.00
CA GLN A 123 4.44 -15.03 8.30
C GLN A 123 3.01 -15.32 7.80
N VAL A 124 2.81 -16.55 7.34
CA VAL A 124 1.49 -17.09 6.98
C VAL A 124 1.21 -18.35 7.79
N ASP A 125 0.20 -18.28 8.64
CA ASP A 125 -0.29 -19.42 9.41
C ASP A 125 -1.38 -20.17 8.64
N ASN A 126 -1.38 -21.50 8.76
CA ASN A 126 -2.33 -22.41 8.12
C ASN A 126 -2.32 -22.32 6.58
N GLN A 127 -1.16 -22.01 5.99
CA GLN A 127 -1.01 -21.93 4.54
C GLN A 127 -1.58 -23.16 3.81
N GLY A 128 -2.34 -22.91 2.74
CA GLY A 128 -2.98 -23.94 1.92
C GLY A 128 -4.26 -24.55 2.51
N ASN A 129 -4.73 -24.07 3.66
CA ASN A 129 -5.98 -24.53 4.26
C ASN A 129 -7.16 -23.60 3.90
N ALA A 130 -8.36 -24.00 4.31
CA ALA A 130 -9.59 -23.22 4.06
C ALA A 130 -9.64 -21.84 4.75
N PHE A 131 -8.69 -21.58 5.66
CA PHE A 131 -8.44 -20.27 6.22
C PHE A 131 -6.93 -20.10 6.40
N GLU A 132 -6.44 -18.88 6.22
CA GLU A 132 -5.06 -18.49 6.49
C GLU A 132 -5.06 -17.24 7.37
N ILE A 133 -3.98 -17.06 8.13
CA ILE A 133 -3.75 -15.82 8.87
C ILE A 133 -2.39 -15.30 8.45
N LYS A 134 -2.36 -14.13 7.84
CA LYS A 134 -1.12 -13.52 7.34
C LYS A 134 -0.79 -12.30 8.19
N TYR A 135 0.45 -12.22 8.62
CA TYR A 135 0.93 -11.18 9.52
C TYR A 135 2.09 -10.45 8.85
N ALA A 136 2.10 -9.13 9.01
CA ALA A 136 3.32 -8.36 8.88
C ALA A 136 3.52 -7.52 10.14
N THR A 137 4.76 -7.40 10.60
CA THR A 137 5.18 -6.45 11.63
C THR A 137 6.50 -5.82 11.23
N GLY A 138 6.47 -4.53 10.94
CA GLY A 138 7.63 -3.70 10.65
C GLY A 138 8.11 -2.95 11.89
N LEU A 139 9.41 -3.07 12.18
CA LEU A 139 10.14 -2.27 13.15
C LEU A 139 10.68 -1.00 12.47
N PHE A 140 10.51 0.14 13.13
CA PHE A 140 11.12 1.41 12.71
C PHE A 140 11.48 2.24 13.95
N GLN A 141 12.38 3.21 13.79
CA GLN A 141 12.73 4.14 14.87
C GLN A 141 11.62 5.17 15.07
N GLY A 142 10.96 5.13 16.23
CA GLY A 142 9.97 6.09 16.68
C GLY A 142 10.52 7.11 17.69
N ASP A 143 9.62 7.81 18.38
CA ASP A 143 9.97 8.89 19.31
C ASP A 143 10.62 8.39 20.61
N ASP A 144 10.12 7.27 21.14
CA ASP A 144 10.58 6.71 22.41
C ASP A 144 11.57 5.54 22.26
N GLY A 145 11.87 5.12 21.03
CA GLY A 145 12.60 3.88 20.72
C GLY A 145 12.02 3.19 19.48
N LEU A 146 12.30 1.90 19.31
CA LEU A 146 11.66 1.11 18.27
C LEU A 146 10.14 1.13 18.40
N SER A 147 9.47 1.24 17.27
CA SER A 147 8.03 1.33 17.09
C SER A 147 7.54 0.27 16.09
N LEU A 148 6.22 0.10 15.99
CA LEU A 148 5.62 -0.99 15.22
C LEU A 148 4.60 -0.51 14.20
N PHE A 149 4.73 -1.02 12.98
CA PHE A 149 3.67 -1.04 11.99
C PHE A 149 3.21 -2.49 11.84
N LYS A 150 1.91 -2.77 11.95
CA LYS A 150 1.40 -4.16 11.94
C LYS A 150 0.26 -4.33 10.97
N THR A 151 0.25 -5.45 10.25
CA THR A 151 -0.90 -5.91 9.48
C THR A 151 -1.36 -7.27 9.98
N TYR A 152 -2.66 -7.49 9.89
CA TYR A 152 -3.33 -8.72 10.23
C TYR A 152 -4.40 -9.00 9.19
N ASP A 153 -4.19 -10.05 8.40
CA ASP A 153 -5.04 -10.42 7.27
C ASP A 153 -5.61 -11.82 7.49
N LEU A 154 -6.94 -11.93 7.51
CA LEU A 154 -7.65 -13.19 7.67
C LEU A 154 -8.22 -13.66 6.34
N VAL A 155 -7.54 -14.57 5.67
CA VAL A 155 -8.07 -15.13 4.42
C VAL A 155 -9.05 -16.27 4.74
N GLY A 156 -10.22 -16.25 4.09
CA GLY A 156 -11.26 -17.27 4.21
C GLY A 156 -12.42 -16.87 5.14
N SER A 157 -13.64 -17.24 4.74
CA SER A 157 -14.88 -16.73 5.35
C SER A 157 -15.16 -17.23 6.78
N PHE A 158 -14.56 -18.34 7.21
CA PHE A 158 -14.90 -18.97 8.49
C PHE A 158 -14.51 -18.11 9.70
N ARG A 159 -13.33 -17.45 9.66
CA ARG A 159 -12.83 -16.62 10.79
C ARG A 159 -13.19 -15.14 10.70
N LYS A 160 -13.50 -14.59 9.52
CA LYS A 160 -13.98 -13.20 9.37
C LYS A 160 -15.29 -12.91 10.14
N SER A 161 -16.01 -13.95 10.60
CA SER A 161 -17.18 -13.78 11.49
C SER A 161 -16.85 -13.25 12.89
N ARG A 162 -15.59 -13.38 13.34
CA ARG A 162 -15.15 -13.04 14.71
C ARG A 162 -14.06 -11.96 14.78
N SER A 163 -13.46 -11.60 13.65
CA SER A 163 -12.38 -10.62 13.57
C SER A 163 -12.42 -9.90 12.23
N HIS A 164 -11.84 -8.70 12.18
CA HIS A 164 -11.58 -7.93 10.96
C HIS A 164 -10.13 -8.12 10.53
N ASP A 165 -9.85 -7.78 9.29
CA ASP A 165 -8.50 -7.48 8.82
C ASP A 165 -8.12 -6.10 9.39
N GLN A 166 -6.85 -5.91 9.71
CA GLN A 166 -6.44 -4.75 10.49
C GLN A 166 -5.03 -4.29 10.14
N VAL A 167 -4.83 -2.97 10.17
CA VAL A 167 -3.52 -2.35 10.16
C VAL A 167 -3.38 -1.38 11.32
N ASP A 168 -2.26 -1.45 12.01
CA ASP A 168 -1.94 -0.65 13.19
C ASP A 168 -0.64 0.11 13.00
N PHE A 169 -0.64 1.34 13.52
CA PHE A 169 0.55 2.16 13.72
C PHE A 169 0.72 2.37 15.23
N TYR A 170 1.88 2.04 15.77
CA TYR A 170 2.21 2.15 17.19
C TYR A 170 3.55 2.88 17.38
N ASP A 171 3.48 4.13 17.83
CA ASP A 171 4.60 4.98 18.24
C ASP A 171 4.29 5.60 19.62
N HIS A 172 4.02 4.74 20.61
CA HIS A 172 3.55 5.15 21.93
C HIS A 172 4.42 4.66 23.10
N MET A 173 5.37 3.78 22.78
CA MET A 173 6.29 3.18 23.73
C MET A 173 7.47 2.58 22.97
N SER A 174 8.57 2.38 23.67
CA SER A 174 9.74 1.67 23.15
C SER A 174 9.50 0.16 23.08
N PHE A 175 9.83 -0.41 21.92
CA PHE A 175 9.97 -1.83 21.67
C PHE A 175 11.43 -2.25 21.47
N ASP A 176 12.40 -1.52 22.05
CA ASP A 176 13.84 -1.79 21.87
C ASP A 176 14.27 -3.21 22.27
N TYR A 177 13.50 -3.88 23.13
CA TYR A 177 13.71 -5.29 23.45
C TYR A 177 13.59 -6.22 22.23
N LEU A 178 13.04 -5.73 21.11
CA LEU A 178 12.97 -6.42 19.82
C LEU A 178 14.19 -6.17 18.93
N SER A 179 15.09 -5.23 19.26
CA SER A 179 16.17 -4.79 18.36
C SER A 179 17.09 -5.94 17.92
N ASN A 180 17.33 -6.88 18.84
CA ASN A 180 18.17 -8.05 18.63
C ASN A 180 17.40 -9.37 18.64
N ASN A 181 16.07 -9.33 18.42
CA ASN A 181 15.23 -10.52 18.40
C ASN A 181 15.23 -11.18 17.01
N THR A 182 15.73 -12.41 16.91
CA THR A 182 15.69 -13.23 15.70
C THR A 182 14.34 -13.93 15.57
N SER A 183 13.30 -13.18 15.20
CA SER A 183 11.96 -13.72 14.95
C SER A 183 11.52 -13.41 13.54
N LEU A 184 11.10 -14.45 12.81
CA LEU A 184 10.52 -14.32 11.46
C LEU A 184 9.24 -13.49 11.43
N VAL A 185 8.67 -13.14 12.59
CA VAL A 185 7.48 -12.28 12.71
C VAL A 185 7.81 -10.81 12.47
N TYR A 186 9.07 -10.39 12.63
CA TYR A 186 9.47 -8.98 12.53
C TYR A 186 10.35 -8.73 11.33
N SER A 187 10.03 -7.69 10.56
CA SER A 187 10.88 -7.09 9.54
C SER A 187 11.39 -5.74 10.01
N THR A 188 12.50 -5.27 9.47
CA THR A 188 12.93 -3.87 9.60
C THR A 188 12.39 -3.06 8.43
N MET A 189 11.72 -1.94 8.69
CA MET A 189 11.17 -1.11 7.62
C MET A 189 12.28 -0.35 6.90
N LEU A 190 12.50 -0.72 5.64
CA LEU A 190 13.51 -0.11 4.77
C LEU A 190 12.83 0.59 3.60
N VAL A 191 13.40 1.73 3.22
CA VAL A 191 12.97 2.50 2.04
C VAL A 191 14.13 2.86 1.14
N LYS A 192 13.82 3.03 -0.13
CA LYS A 192 14.69 3.57 -1.16
C LYS A 192 14.08 4.87 -1.67
N ASN A 193 14.91 5.90 -1.75
CA ASN A 193 14.52 7.11 -2.46
C ASN A 193 14.50 6.76 -3.95
N LYS A 194 13.32 6.70 -4.55
CA LYS A 194 13.24 6.47 -5.98
C LYS A 194 13.76 7.69 -6.73
N SER A 195 14.74 7.48 -7.60
CA SER A 195 14.96 8.38 -8.73
C SER A 195 13.72 8.25 -9.62
N LEU A 196 12.94 9.33 -9.78
CA LEU A 196 11.69 9.39 -10.53
C LEU A 196 11.86 8.89 -11.98
N ALA A 197 11.94 7.58 -12.17
CA ALA A 197 11.73 6.95 -13.46
C ALA A 197 10.24 7.14 -13.75
N THR A 198 9.94 8.13 -14.57
CA THR A 198 8.60 8.47 -15.05
C THR A 198 7.97 7.21 -15.61
N VAL A 199 7.00 6.65 -14.90
CA VAL A 199 6.09 5.65 -15.46
C VAL A 199 5.29 6.39 -16.54
N PRO A 200 5.37 6.01 -17.82
CA PRO A 200 4.56 6.64 -18.84
C PRO A 200 3.09 6.49 -18.43
N GLU A 201 2.36 7.60 -18.37
CA GLU A 201 0.93 7.57 -18.10
C GLU A 201 0.27 6.53 -19.01
N PRO A 202 -0.68 5.72 -18.50
CA PRO A 202 -1.34 4.73 -19.31
C PRO A 202 -1.92 5.43 -20.54
N SER A 203 -1.72 4.81 -21.71
CA SER A 203 -2.11 5.34 -23.02
C SER A 203 -3.64 5.43 -23.22
N THR A 204 -4.42 5.43 -22.14
CA THR A 204 -5.87 5.64 -22.09
C THR A 204 -6.27 6.92 -22.79
N LEU A 205 -5.49 8.01 -22.66
CA LEU A 205 -5.75 9.26 -23.38
C LEU A 205 -5.57 9.10 -24.89
N THR A 206 -4.54 8.35 -25.30
CA THR A 206 -4.26 8.02 -26.70
C THR A 206 -5.32 7.10 -27.29
N ILE A 207 -5.73 6.05 -26.56
CA ILE A 207 -6.79 5.12 -26.97
C ILE A 207 -8.13 5.86 -27.07
N PHE A 208 -8.44 6.72 -26.09
CA PHE A 208 -9.64 7.56 -26.11
C PHE A 208 -9.63 8.53 -27.31
N ALA A 209 -8.50 9.21 -27.57
CA ALA A 209 -8.35 10.10 -28.72
C ALA A 209 -8.51 9.34 -30.04
N LEU A 210 -7.87 8.17 -30.19
CA LEU A 210 -8.04 7.30 -31.36
C LEU A 210 -9.49 6.84 -31.54
N GLY A 211 -10.18 6.49 -30.46
CA GLY A 211 -11.61 6.18 -30.46
C GLY A 211 -12.47 7.34 -30.95
N MET A 212 -12.19 8.57 -30.49
CA MET A 212 -12.87 9.79 -30.95
C MET A 212 -12.60 10.09 -32.42
N PHE A 213 -11.35 9.96 -32.88
CA PHE A 213 -11.00 10.14 -34.29
C PHE A 213 -11.69 9.11 -35.18
N GLY A 214 -11.76 7.84 -34.75
CA GLY A 214 -12.51 6.80 -35.44
C GLY A 214 -14.00 7.11 -35.57
N LEU A 215 -14.62 7.62 -34.48
CA LEU A 215 -16.02 8.05 -34.49
C LEU A 215 -16.26 9.26 -35.41
N ALA A 216 -15.36 10.25 -35.38
CA ALA A 216 -15.44 11.43 -36.24
C ALA A 216 -15.30 11.05 -37.72
N ALA A 217 -14.34 10.21 -38.08
CA ALA A 217 -14.11 9.73 -39.44
C ALA A 217 -15.34 9.04 -40.05
N ARG A 218 -16.12 8.32 -39.22
CA ARG A 218 -17.37 7.67 -39.67
C ARG A 218 -18.47 8.67 -40.07
N LYS A 219 -18.52 9.86 -39.46
CA LYS A 219 -19.50 10.91 -39.83
C LYS A 219 -19.17 11.57 -41.17
N PHE A 220 -17.89 11.64 -41.55
CA PHE A 220 -17.46 12.26 -42.81
C PHE A 220 -17.66 11.36 -44.04
N LYS A 221 -17.82 10.04 -43.86
CA LYS A 221 -18.05 9.09 -44.96
C LYS A 221 -19.49 9.04 -45.49
N LYS A 222 -20.42 9.82 -44.92
CA LYS A 222 -21.85 9.82 -45.30
C LYS A 222 -22.26 10.90 -46.32
N LYS A 223 -21.28 11.56 -46.95
CA LYS A 223 -21.46 12.40 -48.14
C LYS A 223 -20.71 11.75 -49.30
N ASN A 224 -21.41 10.88 -50.01
CA ASN A 224 -21.31 10.58 -51.44
C ASN A 224 -22.51 9.71 -51.79
#